data_AF-A0A933IRR0-F1
#
_entry.id   AF-A0A933IRR0-F1
#
_cell.length_a   1.000
_cell.length_b   1.000
_cell.length_c   1.000
_cell.angle_alpha   90.00
_cell.angle_beta   90.00
_cell.angle_gamma   90.00
#
_symmetry.space_group_name_H-M   'P 1'
#
loop_
_entity.id
_entity.type
_entity.pdbx_description
1 polymer ?
#
loop_
_entity_poly.entity_id
_entity_poly.type
_entity_poly.pdbx_seq_one_letter_code
_entity_poly.pdbx_strand_id
1 'polypeptide(L)' 'MQKMIDTYRRHGVEPEVWPIAPWAAPYFVFSGILGLPVISGGLGHGGRQHVANEYMTVKGLKDFERFVATFLYVLAE' A
#
# COMPACT_ATOMS: atom_id res chain seq x y z
N MET A 1 7.42 4.44 6.81
CA MET A 1 6.27 5.37 6.77
C MET A 1 6.55 6.60 5.90
N GLN A 2 7.53 7.46 6.23
CA GLN A 2 7.76 8.73 5.50
C GLN A 2 7.93 8.57 3.99
N LYS A 3 8.70 7.57 3.53
CA LYS A 3 8.88 7.29 2.10
C LYS A 3 7.59 6.90 1.35
N MET A 4 6.66 6.23 2.03
CA MET A 4 5.36 5.91 1.45
C MET A 4 4.49 7.15 1.34
N ILE A 5 4.51 8.03 2.34
CA ILE A 5 3.84 9.34 2.29
C ILE A 5 4.40 10.19 1.15
N ASP A 6 5.73 10.27 1.02
CA ASP A 6 6.40 10.96 -0.09
C ASP A 6 5.96 10.39 -1.44
N THR A 7 5.89 9.05 -1.56
CA THR A 7 5.44 8.40 -2.79
C THR A 7 4.01 8.83 -3.16
N TYR A 8 3.06 8.84 -2.20
CA TYR A 8 1.71 9.35 -2.47
C TYR A 8 1.72 10.80 -2.95
N ARG A 9 2.50 11.67 -2.31
CA ARG A 9 2.61 13.08 -2.67
C ARG A 9 3.23 13.29 -4.05
N ARG A 10 4.20 12.47 -4.46
CA ARG A 10 4.75 12.49 -5.84
C ARG A 10 3.70 12.12 -6.90
N HIS A 11 2.65 11.39 -6.52
CA HIS A 11 1.48 11.11 -7.36
C HIS A 11 0.33 12.09 -7.15
N GLY A 12 0.55 13.20 -6.43
CA GLY A 12 -0.44 14.26 -6.21
C GLY A 12 -1.55 13.88 -5.22
N VAL A 13 -1.33 12.88 -4.37
CA VAL A 13 -2.31 12.40 -3.38
C VAL A 13 -1.78 12.64 -1.98
N GLU A 14 -2.60 13.22 -1.11
CA GLU A 14 -2.32 13.27 0.33
C GLU A 14 -2.96 12.03 0.99
N PRO A 15 -2.17 11.11 1.57
CA PRO A 15 -2.71 9.86 2.10
C PRO A 15 -3.29 10.03 3.50
N GLU A 16 -4.37 9.32 3.79
CA GLU A 16 -4.82 9.11 5.16
C GLU A 16 -3.98 8.03 5.84
N VAL A 17 -3.47 8.31 7.04
CA VAL A 17 -2.67 7.35 7.80
C VAL A 17 -3.54 6.67 8.85
N TRP A 18 -3.75 5.37 8.65
CA TRP A 18 -4.46 4.51 9.59
C TRP A 18 -3.45 3.82 10.51
N PRO A 19 -3.57 3.95 11.85
CA PRO A 19 -2.62 3.33 12.78
C PRO A 19 -2.78 1.80 12.88
N ILE A 20 -3.93 1.27 12.43
CA ILE A 20 -4.29 -0.14 12.50
C ILE A 20 -4.84 -0.57 11.14
N ALA A 21 -4.40 -1.73 10.66
CA ALA A 21 -4.98 -2.35 9.47
C ALA A 21 -6.36 -2.95 9.82
N PRO A 22 -7.44 -2.62 9.08
CA PRO A 22 -8.76 -3.19 9.33
C PRO A 22 -8.89 -4.65 8.84
N TRP A 23 -7.84 -5.22 8.27
CA TRP A 23 -7.75 -6.60 7.79
C TRP A 23 -6.71 -7.40 8.60
N ALA A 24 -6.83 -8.73 8.54
CA ALA A 24 -5.91 -9.63 9.19
C ALA A 24 -4.82 -10.10 8.22
N ALA A 25 -3.56 -9.95 8.61
CA ALA A 25 -2.40 -10.50 7.94
C ALA A 25 -1.31 -10.83 8.98
N PRO A 26 -0.37 -11.75 8.72
CA PRO A 26 0.68 -12.13 9.67
C PRO A 26 1.78 -11.07 9.82
N TYR A 27 1.42 -9.79 9.98
CA TYR A 27 2.37 -8.68 10.11
C TYR A 27 3.32 -8.83 11.30
N PHE A 28 2.92 -9.55 12.35
CA PHE A 28 3.74 -9.85 13.52
C PHE A 28 5.03 -10.61 13.17
N VAL A 29 5.07 -11.36 12.06
CA VAL A 29 6.29 -12.05 11.64
C VAL A 29 7.38 -11.04 11.33
N PHE A 30 7.03 -9.94 10.66
CA PHE A 30 7.99 -8.90 10.32
C PHE A 30 8.33 -8.03 11.53
N SER A 31 7.32 -7.49 12.22
CA SER A 31 7.56 -6.55 13.31
C SER A 31 8.01 -7.19 14.61
N GLY A 32 7.45 -8.36 14.96
CA GLY A 32 7.70 -9.04 16.23
C GLY A 32 8.85 -10.05 16.18
N ILE A 33 9.00 -10.80 15.08
CA ILE A 33 10.08 -11.80 14.96
C ILE A 33 11.32 -11.19 14.30
N LEU A 34 11.16 -10.50 13.17
CA LEU A 34 12.29 -9.95 12.41
C LEU A 34 12.70 -8.53 12.86
N GLY A 35 11.90 -7.86 13.67
CA GLY A 35 12.14 -6.48 14.09
C GLY A 35 12.10 -5.46 12.93
N LEU A 36 11.48 -5.82 11.80
CA LEU A 36 11.40 -4.99 10.61
C LEU A 36 10.12 -4.13 10.62
N PRO A 37 10.20 -2.85 10.20
CA PRO A 37 9.02 -2.02 10.07
C PRO A 37 8.14 -2.54 8.92
N VAL A 38 6.83 -2.54 9.14
CA VAL A 38 5.84 -2.88 8.10
C VAL A 38 4.90 -1.71 7.88
N ILE A 39 4.62 -1.44 6.62
CA ILE A 39 3.56 -0.55 6.16
C ILE A 39 2.85 -1.22 5.00
N SER A 40 1.56 -1.00 4.85
CA SER A 40 0.75 -1.50 3.74
C SER A 40 -0.02 -0.35 3.14
N GLY A 41 -0.02 -0.26 1.82
CA GLY A 41 -0.67 0.82 1.09
C GLY A 41 -0.33 0.79 -0.40
N GLY A 42 -0.94 1.70 -1.14
CA GLY A 42 -0.77 1.89 -2.56
C GLY A 42 -1.91 2.72 -3.15
N LEU A 43 -1.72 3.22 -4.36
CA LEU A 43 -2.82 3.73 -5.17
C LEU A 43 -3.59 2.57 -5.81
N GLY A 44 -4.80 2.86 -6.26
CA GLY A 44 -5.62 1.90 -6.98
C GLY A 44 -7.03 1.84 -6.44
N HIS A 45 -7.88 1.12 -7.16
CA HIS A 45 -9.26 0.91 -6.76
C HIS A 45 -9.71 -0.49 -7.14
N GLY A 46 -10.05 -1.23 -6.10
CA GLY A 46 -10.71 -2.52 -6.12
C GLY A 46 -11.46 -2.69 -4.80
N GLY A 47 -12.14 -3.81 -4.64
CA GLY A 47 -12.85 -4.08 -3.40
C GLY A 47 -13.63 -5.36 -3.43
N ARG A 48 -14.38 -5.57 -2.33
CA ARG A 48 -15.17 -6.77 -2.09
C ARG A 48 -14.29 -8.03 -2.05
N GLN A 49 -13.16 -7.92 -1.36
CA GLN A 49 -12.28 -9.06 -1.09
C GLN A 49 -13.09 -10.19 -0.47
N HIS A 50 -12.88 -11.42 -0.94
CA HIS A 50 -13.50 -12.65 -0.42
C HIS A 50 -15.00 -12.84 -0.72
N VAL A 51 -15.56 -12.16 -1.72
CA VAL A 51 -16.93 -12.43 -2.19
C VAL A 51 -17.01 -12.61 -3.71
N ALA A 52 -18.09 -13.20 -4.21
CA ALA A 52 -18.23 -13.62 -5.61
C ALA A 52 -18.11 -12.49 -6.65
N ASN A 53 -18.27 -11.24 -6.24
CA ASN A 53 -18.17 -10.04 -7.08
C ASN A 53 -16.99 -9.15 -6.68
N GLU A 54 -15.91 -9.76 -6.17
CA GLU A 54 -14.59 -9.14 -6.03
C GLU A 54 -14.12 -8.54 -7.35
N TYR A 55 -13.51 -7.36 -7.29
CA TYR A 55 -13.05 -6.68 -8.49
C TYR A 55 -11.87 -5.74 -8.24
N MET A 56 -11.22 -5.39 -9.34
CA MET A 56 -10.26 -4.31 -9.46
C MET A 56 -10.52 -3.58 -10.78
N THR A 57 -10.32 -2.27 -10.81
CA THR A 57 -10.45 -1.49 -12.06
C THR A 57 -9.16 -1.53 -12.86
N VAL A 58 -9.27 -1.50 -14.20
CA VAL A 58 -8.09 -1.42 -15.10
C VAL A 58 -7.27 -0.16 -14.81
N LYS A 59 -7.93 0.97 -14.55
CA LYS A 59 -7.26 2.20 -14.11
C LYS A 59 -6.55 1.99 -12.78
N GLY A 60 -7.23 1.37 -11.81
CA GLY A 60 -6.67 1.09 -10.49
C GLY A 60 -5.42 0.22 -10.53
N LEU A 61 -5.38 -0.79 -11.41
CA LEU A 61 -4.19 -1.60 -11.65
C LEU A 61 -3.01 -0.74 -12.10
N LYS A 62 -3.22 0.08 -13.14
CA LYS A 62 -2.18 0.96 -13.69
C LYS A 62 -1.70 2.01 -12.70
N ASP A 63 -2.59 2.49 -11.84
CA ASP A 63 -2.23 3.41 -10.75
C ASP A 63 -1.37 2.71 -9.70
N PHE A 64 -1.73 1.47 -9.33
CA PHE A 64 -0.97 0.67 -8.39
C PHE A 64 0.43 0.32 -8.92
N GLU A 65 0.55 -0.14 -10.17
CA GLU A 65 1.83 -0.47 -10.80
C GLU A 65 2.77 0.75 -10.83
N ARG A 66 2.25 1.92 -11.22
CA ARG A 66 3.03 3.17 -11.20
C ARG A 66 3.44 3.56 -9.78
N PHE A 67 2.54 3.43 -8.81
CA PHE A 67 2.84 3.71 -7.41
C PHE A 67 3.96 2.81 -6.89
N VAL A 68 3.89 1.49 -7.14
CA VAL A 68 4.90 0.53 -6.71
C VAL A 68 6.26 0.86 -7.33
N ALA A 69 6.31 1.16 -8.62
CA ALA A 69 7.55 1.56 -9.28
C ALA A 69 8.17 2.81 -8.63
N THR A 70 7.37 3.84 -8.36
CA THR A 70 7.83 5.04 -7.64
C THR A 70 8.26 4.71 -6.22
N PHE A 71 7.50 3.89 -5.48
CA PHE A 71 7.82 3.54 -4.10
C PHE A 71 9.15 2.84 -3.99
N LEU A 72 9.43 1.85 -4.86
CA LEU A 72 10.70 1.14 -4.86
C LEU A 72 11.87 2.07 -5.18
N TYR A 73 11.68 3.02 -6.11
CA TYR A 73 12.67 4.03 -6.41
C TYR A 73 12.93 4.94 -5.19
N VAL A 74 11.88 5.52 -4.59
CA VAL A 74 11.99 6.36 -3.39
C VAL A 74 12.60 5.57 -2.22
N LEU A 75 12.28 4.29 -2.08
CA LEU A 75 12.81 3.43 -1.03
C LEU A 75 14.32 3.22 -1.14
N ALA A 76 14.87 3.20 -2.36
CA ALA A 76 16.29 3.04 -2.62
C ALA A 76 17.13 4.32 -2.41
N GLU A 77 16.52 5.51 -2.41
CA GLU A 77 17.21 6.80 -2.18
C GLU A 77 17.70 7.01 -0.74
#